data_AF-A0A383AIH9-F1
#
_entry.id   AF-A0A383AIH9-F1
#
_cell.length_a   1.000
_cell.length_b   1.000
_cell.length_c   1.000
_cell.angle_alpha   90.00
_cell.angle_beta   90.00
_cell.angle_gamma   90.00
#
_symmetry.space_group_name_H-M   'P 1'
#
loop_
_entity.id
_entity.type
_entity.pdbx_description
1 polymer ?
#
loop_
_entity_poly.entity_id
_entity_poly.type
_entity_poly.pdbx_seq_one_letter_code
_entity_poly.pdbx_strand_id
1 'polypeptide(L)' 'MKLKNILIMILLSILISSGMIKGNKMESAEERYSSSVVQYTDKWESLQQHPDPEWFRDAKFGIYTHWGPYS' A
#
# COMPACT_ATOMS: atom_id res chain seq x y z
N MET A 1 -14.39 33.58 -36.94
CA MET A 1 -15.25 33.51 -35.73
C MET A 1 -15.49 32.09 -35.24
N LYS A 2 -15.80 31.10 -36.11
CA LYS A 2 -16.04 29.71 -35.69
C LYS A 2 -14.84 29.01 -35.02
N LEU A 3 -13.61 29.25 -35.51
CA LEU A 3 -12.41 28.60 -34.97
C LEU A 3 -12.03 29.09 -33.55
N LYS A 4 -12.17 30.39 -33.27
CA LYS A 4 -11.90 30.98 -31.95
C LYS A 4 -12.88 30.45 -30.90
N ASN A 5 -14.14 30.24 -31.29
CA ASN A 5 -15.17 29.69 -30.42
C ASN A 5 -14.95 28.19 -30.15
N ILE A 6 -14.49 27.42 -31.15
CA ILE A 6 -14.10 26.02 -30.97
C ILE A 6 -12.91 25.91 -30.01
N LEU A 7 -11.90 26.78 -30.14
CA LEU A 7 -10.75 26.80 -29.23
C LEU A 7 -11.14 27.13 -27.78
N ILE A 8 -12.06 28.09 -27.60
CA ILE A 8 -12.60 28.46 -26.28
C ILE A 8 -13.40 27.31 -25.66
N MET A 9 -14.15 26.54 -26.45
CA MET A 9 -14.91 25.39 -25.96
C MET A 9 -13.98 24.25 -25.51
N ILE A 10 -12.87 24.01 -26.22
CA ILE A 10 -11.87 23.03 -25.83
C ILE A 10 -11.19 23.44 -24.52
N LEU A 11 -10.78 24.71 -24.39
CA LEU A 11 -10.18 25.25 -23.16
C LEU A 11 -11.11 25.16 -21.94
N LEU A 12 -12.40 25.47 -22.12
CA LEU A 12 -13.40 25.33 -21.06
C LEU A 12 -13.61 23.87 -20.65
N SER A 13 -13.63 22.93 -21.60
CA SER A 13 -13.75 21.50 -21.29
C SER A 13 -12.58 20.95 -20.49
N ILE A 14 -11.36 21.41 -20.77
CA ILE A 14 -10.14 21.03 -20.03
C ILE A 14 -10.16 21.59 -18.60
N LEU A 15 -10.60 22.84 -18.41
CA LEU A 15 -10.73 23.43 -17.07
C LEU A 15 -11.78 22.72 -16.21
N ILE A 16 -12.91 22.32 -16.79
CA ILE A 16 -13.98 21.62 -16.07
C ILE A 16 -13.55 20.20 -15.67
N SER A 17 -12.80 19.51 -16.55
CA SER A 17 -12.24 18.19 -16.24
C SER A 17 -11.17 18.25 -15.14
N SER A 18 -10.42 19.36 -15.06
CA SER A 18 -9.42 19.57 -14.01
C SER A 18 -10.03 19.89 -12.63
N GLY A 19 -11.32 20.26 -12.56
CA GLY A 19 -12.04 20.57 -11.32
C GLY A 19 -12.70 19.37 -10.63
N MET A 20 -12.66 18.17 -11.22
CA MET A 20 -13.29 16.94 -10.69
C MET A 20 -12.27 15.80 -10.53
N ILE A 21 -11.02 16.12 -10.21
CA ILE A 21 -10.13 15.17 -9.55
C ILE A 21 -10.24 15.50 -8.07
N LYS A 22 -11.28 14.98 -7.40
CA LYS A 22 -11.25 14.81 -5.95
C LYS A 22 -10.05 13.90 -5.73
N GLY A 23 -8.95 14.48 -5.23
CA GLY A 23 -7.64 13.84 -5.20
C GLY A 23 -7.75 12.39 -4.77
N ASN A 24 -7.58 11.47 -5.71
CA ASN A 24 -7.13 10.15 -5.36
C ASN A 24 -5.77 10.41 -4.76
N LYS A 25 -5.70 10.32 -3.43
CA LYS A 25 -4.47 10.31 -2.68
C LYS A 25 -3.61 9.26 -3.37
N MET A 26 -2.62 9.71 -4.14
CA MET A 26 -1.62 8.82 -4.72
C MET A 26 -0.89 8.29 -3.50
N GLU A 27 -1.26 7.08 -3.09
CA GLU A 27 -0.57 6.35 -2.05
C GLU A 27 0.79 5.98 -2.65
N SER A 28 1.72 6.92 -2.52
CA SER A 28 3.12 6.74 -2.82
C SER A 28 3.59 5.56 -1.99
N ALA A 29 4.06 4.51 -2.66
CA ALA A 29 4.54 3.27 -2.07
C ALA A 29 5.90 3.45 -1.34
N GLU A 30 6.10 4.58 -0.64
CA GLU A 30 7.42 5.04 -0.21
C GLU A 30 7.46 5.63 1.22
N GLU A 31 6.46 5.33 2.06
CA GLU A 31 6.46 5.64 3.50
C GLU A 31 6.10 4.40 4.37
N ARG A 32 6.77 3.25 4.23
CA ARG A 32 6.58 2.11 5.16
C ARG A 32 7.85 1.36 5.56
N TYR A 33 8.94 2.05 5.89
CA TYR A 33 9.98 1.43 6.72
C TYR A 33 10.80 2.46 7.50
N SER A 34 10.16 3.11 8.48
CA SER A 34 10.92 3.71 9.58
C SER A 34 11.39 2.59 10.50
N SER A 35 12.51 1.96 10.15
CA SER A 35 13.12 0.89 10.95
C SER A 35 13.83 1.48 12.16
N SER A 36 13.06 1.84 13.19
CA SER A 36 13.62 1.78 14.54
C SER A 36 13.76 0.29 14.86
N VAL A 37 14.95 -0.26 14.62
CA VAL A 37 15.26 -1.67 14.93
C VAL A 37 15.13 -1.83 16.45
N VAL A 38 14.02 -2.42 16.89
CA VAL A 38 13.85 -2.84 18.28
C VAL A 38 14.83 -3.98 18.52
N GLN A 39 15.79 -3.77 19.42
CA GLN A 39 16.74 -4.81 19.82
C GLN A 39 16.04 -5.74 20.83
N TYR A 40 15.94 -7.02 20.49
CA TYR A 40 15.40 -8.03 21.40
C TYR A 40 16.44 -8.45 22.45
N THR A 41 15.96 -8.75 23.65
CA THR A 41 16.74 -9.41 24.70
C THR A 41 16.26 -10.86 24.88
N ASP A 42 16.96 -11.64 25.69
CA ASP A 42 16.60 -13.02 26.05
C ASP A 42 15.38 -13.12 26.99
N LYS A 43 14.89 -11.98 27.51
CA LYS A 43 13.71 -11.91 28.38
C LYS A 43 12.42 -12.13 27.60
N TRP A 44 11.49 -12.86 28.21
CA TRP A 44 10.21 -13.20 27.58
C TRP A 44 9.36 -11.96 27.23
N GLU A 45 9.37 -10.94 28.07
CA GLU A 45 8.65 -9.68 27.86
C GLU A 45 9.16 -8.91 26.64
N SER A 46 10.42 -9.12 26.24
CA SER A 46 11.01 -8.53 25.04
C SER A 46 10.55 -9.26 23.78
N LEU A 47 10.57 -10.60 23.80
CA LEU A 47 10.20 -11.42 22.64
C LEU A 47 8.70 -11.31 22.30
N GLN A 48 7.84 -11.16 23.30
CA GLN A 48 6.40 -10.95 23.11
C GLN A 48 6.05 -9.67 22.33
N GLN A 49 6.97 -8.71 22.25
CA GLN A 49 6.76 -7.47 21.49
C GLN A 49 6.94 -7.65 19.99
N HIS A 50 7.44 -8.81 19.53
CA HIS A 50 7.62 -9.08 18.10
C HIS A 50 6.26 -9.13 17.40
N PRO A 51 5.95 -8.21 16.47
CA PRO A 51 4.69 -8.24 15.76
C PRO A 51 4.68 -9.38 14.73
N ASP A 52 3.52 -9.99 14.52
CA ASP A 52 3.35 -10.91 13.40
C ASP A 52 3.54 -10.14 12.08
N PRO A 53 4.34 -10.67 11.12
CA PRO A 53 4.55 -9.98 9.87
C PRO A 53 3.26 -9.93 9.05
N GLU A 54 3.01 -8.82 8.36
CA GLU A 54 1.74 -8.59 7.65
C GLU A 54 1.44 -9.69 6.64
N TRP A 55 2.45 -10.14 5.88
CA TRP A 55 2.30 -11.22 4.91
C TRP A 55 1.76 -12.52 5.53
N PHE A 56 2.15 -12.83 6.77
CA PHE A 56 1.70 -14.04 7.46
C PHE A 56 0.24 -13.90 7.88
N ARG A 57 -0.15 -12.71 8.35
CA ARG A 57 -1.56 -12.43 8.65
C ARG A 57 -2.41 -12.44 7.39
N ASP A 58 -1.89 -11.94 6.27
CA ASP A 58 -2.62 -11.85 4.99
C ASP A 58 -2.75 -13.20 4.31
N ALA A 59 -1.78 -14.10 4.49
CA ALA A 59 -1.86 -15.48 4.06
C ALA A 59 -2.98 -16.22 4.83
N LYS A 60 -4.16 -16.39 4.20
CA LYS A 60 -5.32 -17.07 4.80
C LYS A 60 -5.32 -18.59 4.59
N PHE A 61 -4.39 -19.10 3.81
CA PHE A 61 -4.28 -20.50 3.46
C PHE A 61 -2.82 -20.92 3.50
N GLY A 62 -2.54 -22.04 4.17
CA GLY A 62 -1.22 -22.64 4.26
C GLY A 62 -1.31 -24.15 4.11
N ILE A 63 -0.28 -24.74 3.51
CA ILE A 63 -0.14 -26.20 3.40
C ILE A 63 0.93 -26.62 4.40
N TYR A 64 0.56 -27.52 5.31
CA TYR A 64 1.51 -28.20 6.19
C TYR A 64 1.67 -29.65 5.75
N THR A 65 2.90 -30.15 5.79
CA THR A 65 3.22 -31.54 5.50
C THR A 65 4.24 -32.04 6.51
N HIS A 66 4.00 -33.26 7.01
CA HIS A 66 4.95 -33.98 7.82
C HIS A 66 5.55 -35.10 6.96
N TRP A 67 6.81 -34.93 6.56
CA TRP A 67 7.52 -35.91 5.73
C TRP A 67 8.73 -36.49 6.46
N GLY A 68 8.74 -37.81 6.60
CA GLY A 68 9.83 -38.57 7.18
C GLY A 68 9.74 -40.05 6.81
N PRO A 69 10.74 -40.86 7.20
CA PRO A 69 10.78 -42.29 6.87
C PRO A 69 9.66 -43.12 7.52
N TYR A 70 8.93 -42.54 8.49
CA TYR A 70 7.82 -43.17 9.21
C TYR A 70 6.48 -42.44 9.00
N SER A 71 6.37 -41.62 7.94
CA SER A 71 5.13 -40.90 7.60
C SER A 71 3.95 -41.84 7.38
#